data_AF-A0A919LXS5-F1
#
_entry.id   AF-A0A919LXS5-F1
#
_cell.length_a   1.000
_cell.length_b   1.000
_cell.length_c   1.000
_cell.angle_alpha   90.00
_cell.angle_beta   90.00
_cell.angle_gamma   90.00
#
_symmetry.space_group_name_H-M   'P 1'
#
loop_
_entity.id
_entity.type
_entity.pdbx_description
1 polymer ?
#
loop_
_entity_poly.entity_id
_entity_poly.type
_entity_poly.pdbx_seq_one_letter_code
_entity_poly.pdbx_strand_id
1 'polypeptide(L)'
;MLEIVRRLSGVADIAYDPVVARSEFEHSARNAAIAWLMKSFGNFHNDVATVLQNYFHYCSLEMSCVELARTFLFLADRGIASHLDAPVIAPIQSSGECPDDDQRHVPERR
;
A
#
# COMPACT_ATOMS: atom_id res chain seq x y z
N MET A 1 -8.56 -5.18 2.95
CA MET A 1 -7.11 -5.22 3.23
C MET A 1 -6.76 -6.30 4.24
N LEU A 2 -7.33 -6.31 5.45
CA LEU A 2 -7.01 -7.30 6.48
C LEU A 2 -7.07 -8.75 5.98
N GLU A 3 -8.13 -9.10 5.25
CA GLU A 3 -8.28 -10.44 4.65
C GLU A 3 -7.19 -10.80 3.64
N ILE A 4 -6.66 -9.80 2.91
CA ILE A 4 -5.54 -10.03 1.99
C ILE A 4 -4.28 -10.34 2.81
N VAL A 5 -4.02 -9.58 3.89
CA VAL A 5 -2.88 -9.81 4.79
C VAL A 5 -2.99 -11.17 5.48
N ARG A 6 -4.16 -11.57 5.95
CA ARG A 6 -4.42 -12.91 6.52
C ARG A 6 -4.15 -14.02 5.51
N ARG A 7 -4.62 -13.85 4.26
CA ARG A 7 -4.37 -14.80 3.18
C ARG A 7 -2.89 -14.89 2.82
N LEU A 8 -2.18 -13.76 2.76
CA LEU A 8 -0.76 -13.71 2.40
C LEU A 8 0.15 -14.23 3.51
N SER A 9 -0.16 -13.95 4.78
CA SER A 9 0.58 -14.45 5.93
C SER A 9 0.32 -15.93 6.21
N GLY A 10 -0.86 -16.45 5.83
CA GLY A 10 -1.36 -17.76 6.26
C GLY A 10 -1.86 -17.77 7.71
N VAL A 11 -2.07 -16.60 8.32
CA VAL A 11 -2.42 -16.42 9.73
C VAL A 11 -3.76 -15.68 9.83
N ALA A 12 -4.76 -16.35 10.41
CA ALA A 12 -6.15 -15.87 10.41
C ALA A 12 -6.46 -14.86 11.52
N ASP A 13 -5.66 -14.82 12.58
CA ASP A 13 -5.85 -13.99 13.76
C ASP A 13 -5.13 -12.64 13.71
N ILE A 14 -4.43 -12.32 12.60
CA ILE A 14 -3.91 -10.96 12.36
C ILE A 14 -5.06 -9.96 12.52
N ALA A 15 -4.83 -8.91 13.29
CA ALA A 15 -5.81 -7.90 13.62
C ALA A 15 -5.19 -6.50 13.59
N TYR A 16 -6.05 -5.51 13.81
CA TYR A 16 -5.62 -4.14 14.04
C TYR A 16 -5.44 -3.91 15.53
N ASP A 17 -4.38 -3.21 15.92
CA ASP A 17 -4.24 -2.66 17.28
C ASP A 17 -5.11 -1.40 17.41
N PRO A 18 -6.19 -1.43 18.20
CA PRO A 18 -7.09 -0.29 18.37
C PRO A 18 -6.45 0.88 19.13
N VAL A 19 -5.45 0.61 19.97
CA VAL A 19 -4.70 1.65 20.71
C VAL A 19 -3.81 2.42 19.75
N VAL A 20 -3.09 1.71 18.87
CA VAL A 20 -2.27 2.34 17.82
C VAL A 20 -3.16 3.10 16.84
N ALA A 21 -4.25 2.52 16.37
CA ALA A 21 -5.18 3.21 15.46
C ALA A 21 -5.74 4.50 16.06
N ARG A 22 -6.06 4.49 17.36
CA ARG A 22 -6.49 5.70 18.09
C ARG A 22 -5.37 6.73 18.18
N SER A 23 -4.16 6.30 18.53
CA SER A 23 -2.99 7.18 18.61
C SER A 23 -2.69 7.86 17.27
N GLU A 24 -2.74 7.10 16.16
CA GLU A 24 -2.56 7.64 14.80
C GLU A 24 -3.63 8.68 14.45
N PHE A 25 -4.88 8.44 14.82
CA PHE A 25 -5.97 9.41 14.64
C PHE A 25 -5.72 10.70 15.43
N GLU A 26 -5.29 10.60 16.69
CA GLU A 26 -5.02 11.74 17.56
C GLU A 26 -3.83 12.58 17.07
N HIS A 27 -2.85 11.95 16.42
CA HIS A 27 -1.66 12.61 15.86
C HIS A 27 -1.74 12.85 14.35
N SER A 28 -2.95 12.79 13.78
CA SER A 28 -3.20 12.85 12.33
C SER A 28 -2.88 14.18 11.64
N ALA A 29 -2.63 15.26 12.40
CA ALA A 29 -2.51 16.62 11.87
C ALA A 29 -1.50 16.75 10.72
N ARG A 30 -0.33 16.10 10.83
CA ARG A 30 0.71 16.11 9.79
C ARG A 30 0.24 15.42 8.51
N ASN A 31 -0.34 14.23 8.65
CA ASN A 31 -0.79 13.43 7.51
C ASN A 31 -2.00 14.08 6.83
N ALA A 32 -2.88 14.72 7.61
CA ALA A 32 -3.99 15.51 7.08
C ALA A 32 -3.51 16.72 6.28
N ALA A 33 -2.53 17.48 6.78
CA ALA A 33 -1.95 18.60 6.04
C ALA A 33 -1.36 18.18 4.69
N ILE A 34 -0.63 17.05 4.65
CA ILE A 34 -0.06 16.49 3.42
C ILE A 34 -1.17 16.06 2.44
N ALA A 35 -2.20 15.37 2.92
CA ALA A 35 -3.32 14.93 2.09
C ALA A 35 -4.09 16.11 1.47
N TRP A 36 -4.38 17.14 2.25
CA TRP A 36 -5.02 18.36 1.76
C TRP A 36 -4.15 19.12 0.76
N LEU A 37 -2.83 19.17 0.98
CA LEU A 37 -1.89 19.77 0.03
C LEU A 37 -1.89 19.03 -1.30
N MET A 38 -1.83 17.69 -1.29
CA MET A 38 -1.92 16.89 -2.52
C MET A 38 -3.26 17.14 -3.23
N LYS A 39 -4.35 17.30 -2.47
CA LYS A 39 -5.68 17.60 -3.01
C LYS A 39 -5.76 18.98 -3.66
N SER A 40 -5.15 20.00 -3.07
CA SER A 40 -5.15 21.36 -3.66
C SER A 40 -4.41 21.43 -4.99
N PHE A 41 -3.44 20.53 -5.22
CA PHE A 41 -2.73 20.42 -6.50
C PHE A 41 -3.40 19.48 -7.51
N GLY A 42 -4.57 18.91 -7.20
CA GLY A 42 -5.26 17.98 -8.10
C GLY A 42 -4.62 16.58 -8.18
N ASN A 43 -3.70 16.24 -7.28
CA ASN A 43 -3.09 14.91 -7.22
C ASN A 43 -3.93 13.90 -6.42
N PHE A 44 -4.94 14.38 -5.69
CA PHE A 44 -5.69 13.58 -4.72
C PHE A 44 -7.19 13.86 -4.83
N HIS A 45 -7.92 12.94 -5.46
CA HIS A 45 -9.34 13.12 -5.78
C HIS A 45 -10.28 12.58 -4.69
N ASN A 46 -9.80 11.66 -3.86
CA ASN A 46 -10.61 11.04 -2.80
C ASN A 46 -10.91 12.03 -1.66
N ASP A 47 -11.91 11.69 -0.84
CA ASP A 47 -12.15 12.39 0.42
C ASP A 47 -10.98 12.15 1.39
N VAL A 48 -10.45 13.23 1.97
CA VAL A 48 -9.23 13.17 2.80
C VAL A 48 -9.51 12.44 4.11
N ALA A 49 -10.66 12.71 4.76
CA ALA A 49 -10.99 12.08 6.03
C ALA A 49 -11.15 10.56 5.88
N THR A 50 -11.83 10.12 4.82
CA THR A 50 -12.03 8.70 4.50
C THR A 50 -10.69 7.98 4.25
N VAL A 51 -9.78 8.58 3.48
CA VAL A 51 -8.48 7.96 3.22
C VAL A 51 -7.63 7.90 4.49
N LEU A 52 -7.67 8.93 5.33
CA LEU A 52 -6.95 8.93 6.61
C LEU A 52 -7.45 7.83 7.56
N GLN A 53 -8.75 7.63 7.68
CA GLN A 53 -9.28 6.52 8.48
C GLN A 53 -8.73 5.17 8.03
N ASN A 54 -8.71 4.94 6.71
CA ASN A 54 -8.19 3.70 6.14
C ASN A 54 -6.67 3.57 6.32
N TYR A 55 -5.94 4.70 6.25
CA TYR A 55 -4.50 4.77 6.53
C TYR A 55 -4.17 4.40 7.97
N PHE A 56 -4.93 4.89 8.96
CA PHE A 56 -4.70 4.55 10.37
C PHE A 56 -4.84 3.05 10.63
N HIS A 57 -5.82 2.40 9.98
CA HIS A 57 -5.94 0.94 10.03
C HIS A 57 -4.76 0.21 9.40
N TYR A 58 -4.14 0.75 8.34
CA TYR A 58 -2.94 0.14 7.75
C TYR A 58 -1.72 0.27 8.66
N CYS A 59 -1.57 1.42 9.32
CA CYS A 59 -0.48 1.67 10.27
C CYS A 59 -0.63 0.87 11.57
N SER A 60 -1.86 0.46 11.91
CA SER A 60 -2.15 -0.29 13.13
C SER A 60 -2.23 -1.81 12.92
N LEU A 61 -1.74 -2.36 11.81
CA LEU A 61 -1.68 -3.81 11.63
C LEU A 61 -0.67 -4.42 12.61
N GLU A 62 -1.14 -5.35 13.44
CA GLU A 62 -0.30 -6.04 14.41
C GLU A 62 0.17 -7.39 13.86
N MET A 63 1.49 -7.55 13.77
CA MET A 63 2.15 -8.76 13.26
C MET A 63 3.53 -8.90 13.92
N SER A 64 3.96 -10.14 14.14
CA SER A 64 5.35 -10.49 14.41
C SER A 64 6.23 -10.29 13.16
N CYS A 65 7.55 -10.22 13.36
CA CYS A 65 8.50 -10.14 12.25
C CYS A 65 8.40 -11.31 11.27
N VAL A 66 8.06 -12.51 11.76
CA VAL A 66 7.91 -13.71 10.93
C VAL A 66 6.66 -13.61 10.06
N GLU A 67 5.54 -13.17 10.63
CA GLU A 67 4.29 -12.94 9.88
C GLU A 67 4.45 -11.84 8.84
N LEU A 68 5.12 -10.74 9.19
CA LEU A 68 5.44 -9.67 8.26
C LEU A 68 6.29 -10.19 7.09
N ALA A 69 7.37 -10.91 7.37
CA ALA A 69 8.25 -11.45 6.34
C ALA A 69 7.51 -12.43 5.40
N ARG A 70 6.66 -13.31 5.95
CA ARG A 70 5.84 -14.24 5.15
C ARG A 70 4.85 -13.49 4.26
N THR A 71 4.17 -12.48 4.82
CA THR A 71 3.16 -11.69 4.11
C THR A 71 3.73 -11.02 2.85
N PHE A 72 4.95 -10.48 2.94
CA PHE A 72 5.56 -9.68 1.87
C PHE A 72 6.63 -10.43 1.05
N LEU A 73 6.83 -11.73 1.30
CA LEU A 73 7.83 -12.55 0.59
C LEU A 73 7.64 -12.52 -0.93
N PHE A 74 6.39 -12.41 -1.40
CA PHE A 74 6.06 -12.33 -2.82
C PHE A 74 6.72 -11.15 -3.56
N LEU A 75 7.10 -10.08 -2.86
CA LEU A 75 7.84 -8.97 -3.45
C LEU A 75 9.25 -9.39 -3.87
N ALA A 76 9.87 -10.32 -3.15
CA ALA A 76 11.17 -10.88 -3.50
C ALA A 76 11.08 -12.02 -4.54
N ASP A 77 9.89 -12.62 -4.72
CA ASP A 77 9.65 -13.72 -5.65
C ASP A 77 8.82 -13.30 -6.87
N ARG A 78 9.17 -12.16 -7.48
CA ARG A 78 8.57 -11.65 -8.75
C ARG A 78 7.03 -11.55 -8.73
N GLY A 79 6.47 -11.22 -7.58
CA GLY A 79 5.03 -11.08 -7.39
C GLY A 79 4.30 -12.36 -7.01
N ILE A 80 5.01 -13.48 -6.79
CA ILE A 80 4.41 -14.81 -6.54
C ILE A 80 4.44 -15.16 -5.05
N ALA A 81 3.32 -15.60 -4.51
CA ALA A 81 3.28 -16.24 -3.19
C ALA A 81 3.12 -17.75 -3.39
N SER A 82 4.04 -18.55 -2.87
CA SER A 82 4.13 -19.99 -3.15
C SER A 82 2.91 -20.81 -2.72
N HIS A 83 2.13 -20.31 -1.76
CA HIS A 83 0.91 -20.94 -1.26
C HIS A 83 -0.38 -20.43 -1.92
N LEU A 84 -0.28 -19.59 -2.95
CA LEU A 84 -1.43 -19.07 -3.71
C LEU A 84 -1.37 -19.54 -5.17
N ASP A 85 -2.54 -19.86 -5.73
CA ASP A 85 -2.65 -20.36 -7.11
C ASP A 85 -2.41 -19.29 -8.20
N ALA A 86 -2.40 -18.01 -7.80
CA ALA A 86 -2.25 -16.88 -8.70
C ALA A 86 -1.25 -15.87 -8.15
N PRO A 87 -0.51 -15.15 -9.03
CA PRO A 87 0.39 -14.09 -8.62
C PRO A 87 -0.36 -13.00 -7.86
N VAL A 88 0.29 -12.45 -6.83
CA VAL A 88 -0.26 -11.38 -5.97
C VAL A 88 -0.24 -10.04 -6.70
N ILE A 89 0.84 -9.78 -7.44
CA ILE A 89 1.03 -8.60 -8.28
C ILE A 89 1.70 -8.99 -9.60
N ALA A 90 1.58 -8.16 -10.63
CA ALA A 90 2.28 -8.38 -11.89
C ALA A 90 3.81 -8.22 -11.72
N PRO A 91 4.64 -8.89 -12.54
CA PRO A 91 6.10 -8.81 -12.43
C PRO A 91 6.63 -7.38 -12.47
N ILE A 92 6.06 -6.53 -13.33
CA ILE A 92 6.45 -5.12 -13.46
C ILE A 92 6.22 -4.32 -12.17
N GLN A 93 5.23 -4.71 -11.37
CA GLN A 93 4.94 -4.10 -10.07
C GLN A 93 5.92 -4.58 -8.98
N SER A 94 6.59 -5.73 -9.17
CA SER A 94 7.61 -6.24 -8.24
C SER A 94 9.03 -5.78 -8.56
N SER A 95 9.36 -5.56 -9.84
CA SER A 95 10.73 -5.20 -10.27
C SER A 95 11.05 -3.71 -10.13
N GLY A 96 10.04 -2.84 -9.98
CA GLY A 96 10.22 -1.38 -9.93
C GLY A 96 10.70 -0.77 -11.26
N GLU A 97 10.79 -1.56 -12.33
CA GLU A 97 11.10 -1.11 -13.68
C GLU A 97 9.87 -0.41 -14.25
N CYS A 98 9.98 0.90 -14.46
CA CYS A 98 9.02 1.63 -15.27
C CYS A 98 9.07 1.00 -16.68
N PRO A 99 7.94 0.62 -17.30
CA PRO A 99 7.97 0.19 -18.69
C PRO A 99 8.60 1.33 -19.50
N ASP A 100 9.66 1.03 -20.26
CA ASP A 100 10.38 2.01 -21.06
C ASP A 100 9.39 2.92 -21.79
N ASP A 101 9.56 4.22 -21.59
CA ASP A 101 8.83 5.30 -22.25
C ASP A 101 9.22 5.37 -23.75
N ASP A 102 8.92 4.31 -24.50
CA ASP A 102 9.06 4.25 -25.95
C ASP A 102 7.82 4.88 -26.63
N GLN A 103 7.55 6.16 -26.31
CA GLN A 103 6.64 7.02 -27.08
C GLN A 103 6.71 8.51 -26.70
N ARG A 104 7.91 9.11 -26.68
CA ARG A 104 8.07 10.55 -26.90
C ARG A 104 8.69 10.85 -28.27
N HIS A 105 7.95 10.49 -29.32
CA HIS A 105 8.13 11.14 -30.62
C HIS A 105 7.34 12.47 -30.58
N VAL A 106 7.96 13.51 -30.02
CA VAL A 106 7.49 14.88 -30.21
C VAL A 106 7.95 15.29 -31.61
N PRO A 107 7.05 15.58 -32.58
CA PRO A 107 7.49 16.11 -33.86
C PRO A 107 8.05 17.51 -33.62
N GLU A 108 9.33 17.72 -33.97
CA GLU A 108 9.94 19.04 -34.00
C GLU A 108 9.07 19.98 -34.85
N ARG A 109 8.42 20.94 -34.19
CA ARG A 109 7.87 22.10 -34.88
C ARG A 109 8.95 23.18 -34.93
N ARG A 110 9.31 23.50 -36.17
CA ARG A 110 10.07 24.65 -36.69
C ARG A 110 11.58 24.52 -36.71
#